data_AF-A0A136NAT2-F1
#
_entry.id   AF-A0A136NAT2-F1
#
_cell.length_a   1.000
_cell.length_b   1.000
_cell.length_c   1.000
_cell.angle_alpha   90.00
_cell.angle_beta   90.00
_cell.angle_gamma   90.00
#
_symmetry.space_group_name_H-M   'P 1'
#
loop_
_entity.id
_entity.type
_entity.pdbx_description
1 polymer ?
#
loop_
_entity_poly.entity_id
_entity_poly.type
_entity_poly.pdbx_seq_one_letter_code
_entity_poly.pdbx_strand_id
1 'polypeptide(L)'
;MFFFRVNKKNKEPFLNFGLGMREKLDLNFTLNKNLFSLLYKGNKQFEDQTVNLAPALNFLFYNEYFIAASSQFQLNLKDSAKASIVIKPAIRLRYLQGMTSIYMPNSNINLYTAPDGRFIDLSSDLAVNMSSAIDTPDIQGFLDNVNLNSMKSSGKGLGMDLGVGIEYFKNLQLHVALADIGNIHFNRNQINYSSNETYRYDGIELNENGDPINMANIDSLLQPTKTYNSYKQPLPTRFILSGLYGIHKKTKKENRLL
;
A
#
# COMPACT_ATOMS: atom_id res chain seq x y z
N MET A 1 -0.27 -20.71 11.44
CA MET A 1 -1.27 -21.02 10.39
C MET A 1 -1.57 -22.51 10.47
N PHE A 2 -2.84 -22.91 10.39
CA PHE A 2 -3.26 -24.31 10.42
C PHE A 2 -3.95 -24.66 9.10
N PHE A 3 -3.69 -25.86 8.58
CA PHE A 3 -4.29 -26.35 7.34
C PHE A 3 -4.92 -27.73 7.56
N PHE A 4 -6.08 -27.91 6.95
CA PHE A 4 -6.84 -29.14 6.96
C PHE A 4 -7.07 -29.57 5.51
N ARG A 5 -6.90 -30.86 5.25
CA ARG A 5 -7.13 -31.44 3.92
C ARG A 5 -8.23 -32.47 4.01
N VAL A 6 -9.27 -32.28 3.20
CA VAL A 6 -10.32 -33.26 2.98
C VAL A 6 -10.01 -33.99 1.68
N ASN A 7 -9.87 -35.31 1.78
CA ASN A 7 -9.64 -36.18 0.64
C ASN A 7 -10.96 -36.85 0.22
N LYS A 8 -11.10 -37.19 -1.06
CA LYS A 8 -12.15 -38.12 -1.52
C LYS A 8 -11.90 -39.51 -0.94
N LYS A 9 -12.90 -40.41 -1.06
CA LYS A 9 -12.76 -41.84 -0.72
C LYS A 9 -11.51 -42.51 -1.35
N ASN A 10 -11.08 -42.04 -2.52
CA ASN A 10 -9.91 -42.53 -3.24
C ASN A 10 -8.59 -41.86 -2.82
N LYS A 11 -8.56 -41.16 -1.69
CA LYS A 11 -7.41 -40.40 -1.15
C LYS A 11 -6.93 -39.23 -2.03
N GLU A 12 -7.65 -38.88 -3.09
CA GLU A 12 -7.38 -37.68 -3.88
C GLU A 12 -7.75 -36.41 -3.10
N PRO A 13 -6.87 -35.40 -3.04
CA PRO A 13 -7.16 -34.14 -2.37
C PRO A 13 -8.33 -33.45 -3.08
N PHE A 14 -9.42 -33.21 -2.34
CA PHE A 14 -10.61 -32.54 -2.86
C PHE A 14 -10.65 -31.08 -2.44
N LEU A 15 -10.37 -30.81 -1.17
CA LEU A 15 -10.59 -29.51 -0.58
C LEU A 15 -9.55 -29.28 0.53
N ASN A 16 -8.83 -28.17 0.44
CA ASN A 16 -7.94 -27.72 1.49
C ASN A 16 -8.53 -26.46 2.11
N PHE A 17 -8.61 -26.45 3.44
CA PHE A 17 -8.98 -25.27 4.21
C PHE A 17 -7.80 -24.84 5.07
N GLY A 18 -7.66 -23.54 5.29
CA GLY A 18 -6.65 -22.99 6.18
C GLY A 18 -7.22 -21.85 6.99
N LEU A 19 -6.68 -21.67 8.19
CA LEU A 19 -6.94 -20.50 9.01
C LEU A 19 -5.63 -20.00 9.61
N GLY A 20 -5.54 -18.71 9.86
CA GLY A 20 -4.35 -18.15 10.45
C GLY A 20 -4.47 -16.68 10.79
N MET A 21 -3.39 -16.20 11.40
CA MET A 21 -3.18 -14.79 11.67
C MET A 21 -1.81 -14.38 11.13
N ARG A 22 -1.67 -13.11 10.77
CA ARG A 22 -0.42 -12.51 10.32
C ARG A 22 -0.42 -11.04 10.70
N GLU A 23 0.72 -10.56 11.16
CA GLU A 23 0.99 -9.13 11.27
C GLU A 23 1.60 -8.61 9.97
N LYS A 24 1.17 -7.43 9.52
CA LYS A 24 1.67 -6.81 8.28
C LYS A 24 2.04 -5.36 8.48
N LEU A 25 3.19 -5.00 7.90
CA LEU A 25 3.69 -3.64 7.77
C LEU A 25 3.92 -3.40 6.28
N ASP A 26 3.17 -2.47 5.71
CA ASP A 26 3.30 -2.03 4.33
C ASP A 26 3.80 -0.56 4.35
N LEU A 27 4.97 -0.30 3.77
CA LEU A 27 5.54 1.04 3.63
C LEU A 27 5.81 1.32 2.14
N ASN A 28 5.23 2.40 1.63
CA ASN A 28 5.54 2.96 0.33
C ASN A 28 6.02 4.39 0.53
N PHE A 29 7.24 4.67 0.08
CA PHE A 29 7.82 5.99 0.15
C PHE A 29 8.45 6.33 -1.20
N THR A 30 8.11 7.50 -1.73
CA THR A 30 8.64 8.01 -3.00
C THR A 30 9.12 9.43 -2.80
N LEU A 31 10.36 9.68 -3.23
CA LEU A 31 11.01 10.99 -3.21
C LEU A 31 11.19 11.47 -4.64
N ASN A 32 10.65 12.65 -4.95
CA ASN A 32 10.69 13.19 -6.30
C ASN A 32 12.10 13.71 -6.66
N LYS A 33 12.60 13.38 -7.85
CA LYS A 33 13.88 13.87 -8.36
C LYS A 33 13.95 15.40 -8.39
N ASN A 34 12.85 16.07 -8.70
CA ASN A 34 12.77 17.54 -8.75
C ASN A 34 12.89 18.14 -7.36
N LEU A 35 12.29 17.52 -6.33
CA LEU A 35 12.47 17.94 -4.94
C LEU A 35 13.94 17.83 -4.53
N PHE A 36 14.60 16.71 -4.83
CA PHE A 36 16.04 16.58 -4.57
C PHE A 36 16.88 17.60 -5.36
N SER A 37 16.54 17.81 -6.64
CA SER A 37 17.26 18.74 -7.50
C SER A 37 17.09 20.19 -7.04
N LEU A 38 15.90 20.56 -6.54
CA LEU A 38 15.61 21.85 -5.92
C LEU A 38 16.47 22.07 -4.68
N LEU A 39 16.51 21.09 -3.77
CA LEU A 39 17.32 21.17 -2.54
C LEU A 39 18.82 21.26 -2.84
N TYR A 40 19.30 20.56 -3.87
CA TYR A 40 20.73 20.47 -4.18
C TYR A 40 21.25 21.59 -5.09
N LYS A 41 20.47 21.99 -6.11
CA LYS A 41 20.89 22.96 -7.15
C LYS A 41 20.07 24.25 -7.17
N GLY A 42 19.07 24.38 -6.31
CA GLY A 42 18.15 25.50 -6.30
C GLY A 42 17.08 25.45 -7.41
N ASN A 43 16.28 26.50 -7.49
CA ASN A 43 15.15 26.61 -8.41
C ASN A 43 15.53 27.13 -9.82
N LYS A 44 16.70 27.76 -9.99
CA LYS A 44 17.14 28.34 -11.27
C LYS A 44 17.09 27.35 -12.45
N GLN A 45 17.35 26.06 -12.20
CA GLN A 45 17.27 25.03 -13.25
C GLN A 45 15.85 24.78 -13.78
N PHE A 46 14.82 25.32 -13.12
CA PHE A 46 13.40 25.23 -13.46
C PHE A 46 12.84 26.57 -13.94
N GLU A 47 13.71 27.46 -14.44
CA GLU A 47 13.31 28.73 -15.05
C GLU A 47 12.23 28.52 -16.12
N ASP A 48 11.12 29.27 -16.02
CA ASP A 48 9.94 29.17 -16.89
C ASP A 48 9.30 27.76 -16.91
N GLN A 49 9.46 27.00 -15.82
CA GLN A 49 8.92 25.65 -15.69
C GLN A 49 8.15 25.46 -14.38
N THR A 50 7.07 24.68 -14.49
CA THR A 50 6.36 24.13 -13.33
C THR A 50 6.82 22.70 -13.10
N VAL A 51 7.39 22.44 -11.93
CA VAL A 51 7.84 21.10 -11.53
C VAL A 51 7.05 20.59 -10.34
N ASN A 52 6.66 19.32 -10.40
CA ASN A 52 6.09 18.65 -9.24
C ASN A 52 7.21 18.28 -8.26
N LEU A 53 7.00 18.60 -6.98
CA LEU A 53 7.89 18.36 -5.84
C LEU A 53 7.30 17.38 -4.83
N ALA A 54 6.10 16.85 -5.07
CA ALA A 54 5.35 16.11 -4.07
C ALA A 54 6.08 14.84 -3.61
N PRO A 55 6.31 14.66 -2.29
CA PRO A 55 6.65 13.36 -1.76
C PRO A 55 5.40 12.48 -1.67
N ALA A 56 5.55 11.16 -1.71
CA ALA A 56 4.48 10.25 -1.39
C ALA A 56 4.90 9.34 -0.24
N LEU A 57 4.07 9.27 0.81
CA LEU A 57 4.25 8.37 1.94
C LEU A 57 2.93 7.66 2.22
N ASN A 58 2.95 6.34 2.16
CA ASN A 58 1.87 5.51 2.65
C ASN A 58 2.44 4.46 3.59
N PHE A 59 1.93 4.42 4.80
CA PHE A 59 2.30 3.47 5.83
C PHE A 59 1.04 2.78 6.34
N LEU A 60 1.08 1.47 6.48
CA LEU A 60 -0.03 0.70 7.01
C LEU A 60 0.48 -0.46 7.86
N PHE A 61 0.11 -0.45 9.13
CA PHE A 61 0.38 -1.50 10.09
C PHE A 61 -0.94 -2.11 10.57
N TYR A 62 -1.09 -3.43 10.42
CA TYR A 62 -2.34 -4.12 10.75
C TYR A 62 -2.14 -5.61 11.03
N ASN A 63 -3.04 -6.15 11.84
CA ASN A 63 -3.20 -7.59 12.01
C ASN A 63 -4.24 -8.14 11.04
N GLU A 64 -3.95 -9.29 10.46
CA GLU A 64 -4.82 -10.02 9.55
C GLU A 64 -5.20 -11.35 10.20
N TYR A 65 -6.49 -11.64 10.24
CA TYR A 65 -7.03 -12.95 10.59
C TYR A 65 -7.76 -13.48 9.37
N PHE A 66 -7.43 -14.69 8.92
CA PHE A 66 -7.94 -15.18 7.65
C PHE A 66 -8.41 -16.63 7.71
N ILE A 67 -9.34 -16.92 6.81
CA ILE A 67 -9.71 -18.26 6.38
C ILE A 67 -9.44 -18.39 4.89
N ALA A 68 -8.98 -19.55 4.46
CA ALA A 68 -8.64 -19.84 3.08
C ALA A 68 -9.25 -21.18 2.68
N ALA A 69 -9.70 -21.27 1.43
CA ALA A 69 -10.15 -22.51 0.82
C ALA A 69 -9.52 -22.65 -0.57
N SER A 70 -9.13 -23.87 -0.93
CA SER A 70 -8.70 -24.19 -2.28
C SER A 70 -9.12 -25.60 -2.66
N SER A 71 -9.43 -25.80 -3.93
CA SER A 71 -9.81 -27.10 -4.47
C SER A 71 -8.98 -27.45 -5.69
N GLN A 72 -9.09 -28.69 -6.15
CA GLN A 72 -8.42 -29.17 -7.34
C GLN A 72 -9.39 -30.05 -8.13
N PHE A 73 -9.57 -29.73 -9.41
CA PHE A 73 -10.41 -30.49 -10.34
C PHE A 73 -9.59 -30.91 -11.55
N GLN A 74 -9.74 -32.16 -11.96
CA GLN A 74 -9.12 -32.68 -13.18
C GLN A 74 -10.18 -32.82 -14.27
N LEU A 75 -9.96 -32.15 -15.40
CA LEU A 75 -10.76 -32.29 -16.61
C LEU A 75 -10.02 -33.21 -17.57
N ASN A 76 -10.68 -34.32 -17.93
CA ASN A 76 -10.18 -35.24 -18.95
C ASN A 76 -10.87 -34.91 -20.28
N LEU A 77 -10.08 -34.53 -21.29
CA LEU A 77 -10.59 -34.26 -22.63
C LEU A 77 -10.91 -35.60 -23.31
N LYS A 78 -12.18 -35.78 -23.72
CA LYS A 78 -12.71 -37.06 -24.23
C LYS A 78 -12.01 -37.58 -25.49
N ASP A 79 -11.38 -36.72 -26.29
CA ASP A 79 -10.78 -37.07 -27.59
C ASP A 79 -9.25 -37.14 -27.60
N SER A 80 -8.56 -37.07 -26.46
CA SER A 80 -7.11 -37.21 -26.43
C SER A 80 -6.66 -37.93 -25.17
N ALA A 81 -6.29 -39.21 -25.34
CA ALA A 81 -5.86 -40.15 -24.30
C ALA A 81 -4.63 -39.72 -23.44
N LYS A 82 -4.16 -38.46 -23.54
CA LYS A 82 -2.97 -37.95 -22.85
C LYS A 82 -3.10 -36.51 -22.31
N ALA A 83 -4.21 -35.80 -22.51
CA ALA A 83 -4.37 -34.41 -22.07
C ALA A 83 -5.32 -34.31 -20.87
N SER A 84 -4.75 -34.24 -19.66
CA SER A 84 -5.50 -33.86 -18.45
C SER A 84 -5.16 -32.42 -18.08
N ILE A 85 -6.20 -31.60 -17.89
CA ILE A 85 -6.09 -30.24 -17.38
C ILE A 85 -6.45 -30.26 -15.90
N VAL A 86 -5.63 -29.69 -15.05
CA VAL A 86 -5.92 -29.55 -13.62
C VAL A 86 -6.18 -28.08 -13.31
N ILE A 87 -7.36 -27.77 -12.76
CA ILE A 87 -7.75 -26.42 -12.35
C ILE A 87 -7.74 -26.34 -10.83
N LYS A 88 -7.11 -25.31 -10.28
CA LYS A 88 -6.91 -25.09 -8.85
C LYS A 88 -7.42 -23.71 -8.41
N PRO A 89 -8.75 -23.54 -8.20
CA PRO A 89 -9.27 -22.31 -7.65
C PRO A 89 -8.91 -22.19 -6.16
N ALA A 90 -8.64 -20.95 -5.73
CA ALA A 90 -8.34 -20.60 -4.36
C ALA A 90 -8.99 -19.27 -3.98
N ILE A 91 -9.51 -19.20 -2.77
CA ILE A 91 -10.06 -17.99 -2.16
C ILE A 91 -9.51 -17.83 -0.75
N ARG A 92 -9.26 -16.59 -0.33
CA ARG A 92 -8.98 -16.24 1.06
C ARG A 92 -9.86 -15.07 1.46
N LEU A 93 -10.46 -15.16 2.64
CA LEU A 93 -11.20 -14.07 3.27
C LEU A 93 -10.46 -13.65 4.54
N ARG A 94 -10.41 -12.34 4.79
CA ARG A 94 -9.58 -11.73 5.82
C ARG A 94 -10.38 -10.72 6.62
N TYR A 95 -10.32 -10.80 7.94
CA TYR A 95 -10.67 -9.72 8.85
C TYR A 95 -9.39 -8.96 9.22
N LEU A 96 -9.46 -7.64 9.07
CA LEU A 96 -8.31 -6.75 9.19
C LEU A 96 -8.50 -5.87 10.42
N GLN A 97 -7.46 -5.80 11.24
CA GLN A 97 -7.42 -5.00 12.45
C GLN A 97 -6.31 -3.97 12.29
N GLY A 98 -6.68 -2.75 11.88
CA GLY A 98 -5.77 -1.64 11.68
C GLY A 98 -5.18 -1.17 13.00
N MET A 99 -3.86 -1.02 13.02
CA MET A 99 -3.11 -0.51 14.15
C MET A 99 -2.68 0.93 13.88
N THR A 100 -1.95 1.16 12.79
CA THR A 100 -1.44 2.50 12.45
C THR A 100 -1.51 2.72 10.94
N SER A 101 -1.86 3.93 10.55
CA SER A 101 -1.97 4.35 9.15
C SER A 101 -1.42 5.76 8.97
N ILE A 102 -0.66 5.93 7.90
CA ILE A 102 -0.41 7.21 7.25
C ILE A 102 -0.81 7.00 5.79
N TYR A 103 -1.80 7.74 5.31
CA TYR A 103 -2.34 7.59 3.97
C TYR A 103 -2.46 8.94 3.30
N MET A 104 -1.75 9.11 2.19
CA MET A 104 -1.76 10.33 1.38
C MET A 104 -2.55 10.07 0.08
N PRO A 105 -3.88 10.21 0.08
CA PRO A 105 -4.68 10.02 -1.14
C PRO A 105 -4.36 11.06 -2.22
N ASN A 106 -4.00 12.27 -1.81
CA ASN A 106 -3.61 13.35 -2.70
C ASN A 106 -2.25 13.88 -2.26
N SER A 107 -1.30 13.91 -3.19
CA SER A 107 -0.01 14.57 -2.97
C SER A 107 0.45 15.24 -4.24
N ASN A 108 0.13 16.52 -4.36
CA ASN A 108 0.56 17.38 -5.43
C ASN A 108 1.11 18.67 -4.85
N ILE A 109 2.36 18.97 -5.18
CA ILE A 109 3.05 20.19 -4.80
C ILE A 109 3.76 20.62 -6.06
N ASN A 110 3.36 21.74 -6.64
CA ASN A 110 3.96 22.27 -7.85
C ASN A 110 4.70 23.55 -7.54
N LEU A 111 5.90 23.66 -8.07
CA LEU A 111 6.72 24.87 -8.01
C LEU A 111 6.88 25.41 -9.41
N TYR A 112 6.43 26.64 -9.65
CA TYR A 112 6.76 27.41 -10.83
C TYR A 112 7.85 28.43 -10.49
N THR A 113 8.81 28.63 -11.40
CA THR A 113 9.86 29.66 -11.26
C THR A 113 9.76 30.66 -12.40
N ALA A 114 9.65 31.96 -12.06
CA ALA A 114 9.59 33.02 -13.05
C ALA A 114 10.85 33.05 -13.94
N PRO A 115 10.76 33.41 -15.23
CA PRO A 115 11.90 33.46 -16.15
C PRO A 115 13.04 34.36 -15.66
N ASP A 116 12.70 35.45 -14.99
CA ASP A 116 13.66 36.40 -14.42
C ASP A 116 14.04 36.09 -12.97
N GLY A 117 13.55 34.98 -12.42
CA GLY A 117 13.79 34.55 -11.04
C GLY A 117 13.18 35.45 -9.97
N ARG A 118 12.32 36.41 -10.31
CA ARG A 118 11.76 37.37 -9.35
C ARG A 118 10.78 36.75 -8.36
N PHE A 119 10.09 35.68 -8.75
CA PHE A 119 9.17 34.99 -7.87
C PHE A 119 9.12 33.49 -8.16
N ILE A 120 8.60 32.76 -7.18
CA ILE A 120 8.16 31.38 -7.32
C ILE A 120 6.70 31.26 -6.90
N ASP A 121 5.96 30.38 -7.57
CA ASP A 121 4.62 29.99 -7.13
C ASP A 121 4.66 28.56 -6.62
N LEU A 122 4.19 28.35 -5.39
CA LEU A 122 4.02 27.06 -4.76
C LEU A 122 2.52 26.75 -4.68
N SER A 123 2.06 25.81 -5.49
CA SER A 123 0.67 25.31 -5.43
C SER A 123 0.64 23.95 -4.75
N SER A 124 -0.17 23.81 -3.70
CA SER A 124 -0.38 22.55 -2.98
C SER A 124 -1.81 22.04 -3.18
N ASP A 125 -1.93 20.75 -3.51
CA ASP A 125 -3.14 19.93 -3.31
C ASP A 125 -2.68 18.68 -2.55
N LEU A 126 -2.80 18.76 -1.23
CA LEU A 126 -2.32 17.76 -0.29
C LEU A 126 -3.47 17.29 0.58
N ALA A 127 -3.57 15.98 0.75
CA ALA A 127 -4.41 15.36 1.77
C ALA A 127 -3.61 14.26 2.46
N VAL A 128 -3.49 14.34 3.78
CA VAL A 128 -2.79 13.38 4.63
C VAL A 128 -3.75 12.90 5.70
N ASN A 129 -3.97 11.60 5.77
CA ASN A 129 -4.78 10.96 6.80
C ASN A 129 -3.88 10.12 7.69
N MET A 130 -4.03 10.26 9.00
CA MET A 130 -3.23 9.54 9.98
C MET A 130 -4.15 8.90 11.01
N SER A 131 -3.76 7.74 11.53
CA SER A 131 -4.46 7.06 12.62
C SER A 131 -3.49 6.14 13.36
N SER A 132 -3.64 6.01 14.68
CA SER A 132 -2.74 5.22 15.52
C SER A 132 -3.49 4.48 16.62
N ALA A 133 -3.00 3.28 16.96
CA ALA A 133 -3.51 2.45 18.06
C ALA A 133 -3.13 3.02 19.44
N ILE A 134 -2.22 4.00 19.47
CA ILE A 134 -1.79 4.70 20.66
C ILE A 134 -2.61 5.98 20.78
N ASP A 135 -3.25 6.18 21.93
CA ASP A 135 -4.02 7.39 22.24
C ASP A 135 -3.05 8.55 22.50
N THR A 136 -2.71 9.29 21.45
CA THR A 136 -1.90 10.52 21.54
C THR A 136 -2.64 11.65 20.83
N PRO A 137 -2.79 12.83 21.46
CA PRO A 137 -3.54 13.94 20.89
C PRO A 137 -2.85 14.58 19.66
N ASP A 138 -1.53 14.38 19.51
CA ASP A 138 -0.72 14.85 18.38
C ASP A 138 0.66 14.13 18.31
N ILE A 139 1.47 14.49 17.31
CA ILE A 139 2.83 13.96 17.09
C ILE A 139 3.76 14.28 18.27
N GLN A 140 3.57 15.44 18.92
CA GLN A 140 4.36 15.86 20.07
C GLN A 140 4.09 14.94 21.28
N GLY A 141 2.81 14.68 21.57
CA GLY A 141 2.39 13.77 22.62
C GLY A 141 2.81 12.31 22.40
N PHE A 142 3.04 11.89 21.15
CA PHE A 142 3.61 10.57 20.84
C PHE A 142 5.06 10.43 21.32
N LEU A 143 5.86 11.48 21.28
CA LEU A 143 7.26 11.44 21.73
C LEU A 143 7.38 11.50 23.27
N ASP A 144 6.44 12.18 23.93
CA ASP A 144 6.57 12.53 25.35
C ASP A 144 5.91 11.51 26.30
N ASN A 145 4.80 10.86 25.94
CA ASN A 145 4.08 9.95 26.85
C ASN A 145 3.36 8.81 26.11
N VAL A 146 4.09 7.73 25.77
CA VAL A 146 3.49 6.53 25.15
C VAL A 146 2.84 5.65 26.23
N ASN A 147 1.50 5.65 26.29
CA ASN A 147 0.76 4.68 27.12
C ASN A 147 0.58 3.35 26.35
N LEU A 148 1.52 2.43 26.54
CA LEU A 148 1.50 1.10 25.89
C LEU A 148 0.31 0.23 26.35
N ASN A 149 -0.31 0.53 27.49
CA ASN A 149 -1.43 -0.24 28.02
C ASN A 149 -2.76 0.04 27.31
N SER A 150 -2.84 1.05 26.43
CA SER A 150 -4.06 1.38 25.68
C SER A 150 -4.05 0.96 24.21
N MET A 151 -3.06 0.15 23.79
CA MET A 151 -2.96 -0.37 22.41
C MET A 151 -4.23 -1.11 22.01
N LYS A 152 -5.08 -0.40 21.29
CA LYS A 152 -6.35 -0.89 20.79
C LYS A 152 -6.41 -0.51 19.33
N SER A 153 -6.96 -1.41 18.53
CA SER A 153 -7.11 -1.18 17.09
C SER A 153 -7.74 0.18 16.79
N SER A 154 -7.15 0.87 15.82
CA SER A 154 -7.56 2.19 15.36
C SER A 154 -8.52 2.13 14.15
N GLY A 155 -8.62 0.96 13.51
CA GLY A 155 -9.50 0.73 12.38
C GLY A 155 -9.82 -0.75 12.15
N LYS A 156 -10.90 -1.03 11.42
CA LYS A 156 -11.33 -2.39 11.07
C LYS A 156 -11.59 -2.49 9.58
N GLY A 157 -11.36 -3.67 9.02
CA GLY A 157 -11.52 -3.88 7.59
C GLY A 157 -11.79 -5.32 7.22
N LEU A 158 -12.09 -5.50 5.94
CA LEU A 158 -12.21 -6.80 5.31
C LEU A 158 -11.32 -6.83 4.07
N GLY A 159 -10.78 -8.00 3.79
CA GLY A 159 -10.01 -8.24 2.58
C GLY A 159 -10.23 -9.63 2.00
N MET A 160 -9.86 -9.80 0.74
CA MET A 160 -9.91 -11.08 0.06
C MET A 160 -8.75 -11.27 -0.92
N ASP A 161 -8.47 -12.55 -1.20
CA ASP A 161 -7.64 -12.97 -2.33
C ASP A 161 -8.41 -13.94 -3.21
N LEU A 162 -8.21 -13.83 -4.50
CA LEU A 162 -8.76 -14.72 -5.52
C LEU A 162 -7.60 -15.25 -6.36
N GLY A 163 -7.58 -16.56 -6.60
CA GLY A 163 -6.53 -17.18 -7.40
C GLY A 163 -7.03 -18.38 -8.18
N VAL A 164 -6.46 -18.59 -9.36
CA VAL A 164 -6.66 -19.79 -10.16
C VAL A 164 -5.32 -20.28 -10.69
N GLY A 165 -5.05 -21.56 -10.48
CA GLY A 165 -3.96 -22.28 -11.11
C GLY A 165 -4.48 -23.21 -12.20
N ILE A 166 -3.75 -23.32 -13.31
CA ILE A 166 -4.00 -24.26 -14.40
C ILE A 166 -2.73 -25.06 -14.63
N GLU A 167 -2.82 -26.39 -14.54
CA GLU A 167 -1.74 -27.28 -14.95
C GLU A 167 -2.15 -28.01 -16.24
N TYR A 168 -1.30 -27.90 -17.25
CA TYR A 168 -1.48 -28.49 -18.56
C TYR A 168 -0.34 -29.48 -18.85
N PHE A 169 -0.67 -30.68 -19.32
CA PHE A 169 0.28 -31.75 -19.69
C PHE A 169 1.35 -32.11 -18.62
N LYS A 170 1.11 -31.78 -17.34
CA LYS A 170 2.04 -31.97 -16.21
C LYS A 170 3.40 -31.25 -16.34
N ASN A 171 3.61 -30.49 -17.41
CA ASN A 171 4.84 -29.75 -17.69
C ASN A 171 4.62 -28.25 -17.71
N LEU A 172 3.40 -27.75 -17.91
CA LEU A 172 3.10 -26.32 -17.85
C LEU A 172 2.18 -26.03 -16.67
N GLN A 173 2.55 -25.06 -15.84
CA GLN A 173 1.71 -24.52 -14.78
C GLN A 173 1.56 -23.02 -14.99
N LEU A 174 0.34 -22.52 -14.97
CA LEU A 174 0.01 -21.10 -15.06
C LEU A 174 -0.79 -20.73 -13.83
N HIS A 175 -0.51 -19.56 -13.26
CA HIS A 175 -1.25 -19.03 -12.13
C HIS A 175 -1.60 -17.57 -12.36
N VAL A 176 -2.85 -17.23 -12.03
CA VAL A 176 -3.35 -15.86 -12.00
C VAL A 176 -3.96 -15.62 -10.64
N ALA A 177 -3.62 -14.51 -10.01
CA ALA A 177 -4.21 -14.12 -8.73
C ALA A 177 -4.40 -12.61 -8.61
N LEU A 178 -5.47 -12.23 -7.91
CA LEU A 178 -5.68 -10.91 -7.34
C LEU A 178 -5.56 -11.04 -5.83
N ALA A 179 -4.56 -10.39 -5.25
CA ALA A 179 -4.28 -10.44 -3.82
C ALA A 179 -4.51 -9.08 -3.16
N ASP A 180 -4.85 -9.11 -1.87
CA ASP A 180 -5.02 -7.91 -1.03
C ASP A 180 -6.10 -6.95 -1.57
N ILE A 181 -7.24 -7.50 -2.02
CA ILE A 181 -8.42 -6.69 -2.34
C ILE A 181 -9.11 -6.34 -1.03
N GLY A 182 -9.27 -5.05 -0.72
CA GLY A 182 -9.97 -4.64 0.50
C GLY A 182 -9.59 -3.25 0.96
N ASN A 183 -10.07 -2.89 2.14
CA ASN A 183 -9.73 -1.64 2.79
C ASN A 183 -9.88 -1.77 4.31
N ILE A 184 -9.24 -0.86 5.02
CA ILE A 184 -9.40 -0.67 6.46
C ILE A 184 -10.04 0.70 6.68
N HIS A 185 -11.12 0.73 7.45
CA HIS A 185 -11.77 1.95 7.88
C HIS A 185 -11.21 2.38 9.24
N PHE A 186 -10.54 3.53 9.26
CA PHE A 186 -9.97 4.12 10.47
C PHE A 186 -10.95 5.12 11.06
N ASN A 187 -11.31 4.87 12.32
CA ASN A 187 -12.33 5.64 13.03
C ASN A 187 -11.93 5.99 14.48
N ARG A 188 -10.65 5.81 14.83
CA ARG A 188 -10.09 6.23 16.11
C ARG A 188 -8.73 6.91 15.96
N ASN A 189 -8.46 7.89 16.83
CA ASN A 189 -7.22 8.66 16.88
C ASN A 189 -6.81 9.20 15.51
N GLN A 190 -7.79 9.70 14.75
CA GLN A 190 -7.61 10.14 13.39
C GLN A 190 -7.20 11.60 13.37
N ILE A 191 -6.22 11.94 12.57
CA ILE A 191 -5.92 13.33 12.24
C ILE A 191 -5.85 13.40 10.72
N ASN A 192 -6.55 14.34 10.12
CA ASN A 192 -6.45 14.63 8.70
C ASN A 192 -5.93 16.05 8.51
N TYR A 193 -5.01 16.20 7.57
CA TYR A 193 -4.50 17.48 7.10
C TYR A 193 -4.87 17.63 5.63
N SER A 194 -5.43 18.78 5.25
CA SER A 194 -5.65 19.11 3.85
C SER A 194 -5.21 20.54 3.52
N SER A 195 -4.69 20.74 2.32
CA SER A 195 -4.32 22.05 1.79
C SER A 195 -4.63 22.07 0.30
N ASN A 196 -5.27 23.14 -0.15
CA ASN A 196 -5.54 23.42 -1.56
C ASN A 196 -5.31 24.90 -1.82
N GLU A 197 -4.05 25.33 -1.76
CA GLU A 197 -3.67 26.74 -1.77
C GLU A 197 -2.56 26.99 -2.79
N THR A 198 -2.46 28.23 -3.27
CA THR A 198 -1.31 28.69 -4.05
C THR A 198 -0.68 29.88 -3.38
N TYR A 199 0.61 29.79 -3.13
CA TYR A 199 1.40 30.84 -2.52
C TYR A 199 2.43 31.36 -3.52
N ARG A 200 2.51 32.69 -3.64
CA ARG A 200 3.58 33.37 -4.37
C ARG A 200 4.61 33.90 -3.40
N TYR A 201 5.87 33.55 -3.63
CA TYR A 201 7.01 34.12 -2.94
C TYR A 201 7.85 34.94 -3.91
N ASP A 202 7.99 36.23 -3.65
CA ASP A 202 8.68 37.24 -4.47
C ASP A 202 9.92 37.84 -3.78
N GLY A 203 10.33 37.26 -2.63
CA GLY A 203 11.57 37.60 -1.94
C GLY A 203 11.36 38.07 -0.50
N ILE A 204 12.44 38.59 0.10
CA ILE A 204 12.44 39.19 1.44
C ILE A 204 12.73 40.69 1.26
N GLU A 205 11.83 41.54 1.72
CA GLU A 205 12.10 42.98 1.82
C GLU A 205 13.03 43.24 3.01
N LEU A 206 14.07 44.04 2.79
CA LEU A 206 15.03 44.45 3.83
C LEU A 206 14.81 45.92 4.18
N ASN A 207 14.96 46.29 5.45
CA ASN A 207 14.98 47.68 5.90
C ASN A 207 16.32 48.34 5.58
N GLU A 208 16.43 49.62 5.88
CA GLU A 208 17.66 50.42 5.68
C GLU A 208 18.86 49.88 6.49
N ASN A 209 18.62 49.09 7.54
CA ASN A 209 19.66 48.43 8.34
C ASN A 209 20.02 47.02 7.83
N GLY A 210 19.35 46.55 6.77
CA GLY A 210 19.51 45.19 6.23
C GLY A 210 18.71 44.11 6.97
N ASP A 211 17.82 44.48 7.90
CA ASP A 211 16.97 43.51 8.59
C ASP A 211 15.72 43.19 7.74
N PRO A 212 15.28 41.93 7.70
CA PRO A 212 14.03 41.52 7.05
C PRO A 212 12.80 42.25 7.62
N ILE A 213 12.03 42.93 6.77
CA ILE A 213 10.77 43.60 7.14
C ILE A 213 9.59 42.63 7.07
N ASN A 214 9.60 41.76 6.05
CA ASN A 214 8.51 40.83 5.76
C ASN A 214 9.01 39.37 5.82
N MET A 215 9.39 38.93 7.02
CA MET A 215 9.41 37.51 7.33
C MET A 215 8.00 37.10 7.76
N ALA A 216 7.10 36.92 6.80
CA ALA A 216 5.95 36.08 7.07
C ALA A 216 6.51 34.74 7.57
N ASN A 217 6.26 34.38 8.84
CA ASN A 217 6.67 33.09 9.37
C ASN A 217 6.22 32.03 8.37
N ILE A 218 7.15 31.26 7.82
CA ILE A 218 6.84 30.17 6.87
C ILE A 218 5.77 29.23 7.47
N ASP A 219 5.66 29.20 8.81
CA ASP A 219 4.63 28.53 9.57
C ASP A 219 3.20 29.02 9.30
N SER A 220 2.99 30.33 9.06
CA SER A 220 1.66 30.87 8.74
C SER A 220 1.24 30.56 7.30
N LEU A 221 2.23 30.28 6.44
CA LEU A 221 2.10 30.08 5.00
C LEU A 221 1.65 28.68 4.59
N LEU A 222 1.86 27.70 5.48
CA LEU A 222 1.47 26.32 5.28
C LEU A 222 0.61 25.86 6.46
N GLN A 223 -0.52 26.52 6.70
CA GLN A 223 -1.51 26.09 7.70
C GLN A 223 -2.53 25.14 7.06
N PRO A 224 -2.26 23.82 6.96
CA PRO A 224 -3.25 22.89 6.46
C PRO A 224 -4.48 22.90 7.37
N THR A 225 -5.65 22.76 6.75
CA THR A 225 -6.89 22.51 7.49
C THR A 225 -6.77 21.18 8.23
N LYS A 226 -6.95 21.21 9.54
CA LYS A 226 -6.90 20.02 10.40
C LYS A 226 -8.32 19.53 10.72
N THR A 227 -8.59 18.24 10.49
CA THR A 227 -9.85 17.58 10.87
C THR A 227 -9.60 16.24 11.58
N TYR A 228 -10.66 15.59 12.07
CA TYR A 228 -10.60 14.29 12.79
C TYR A 228 -11.61 13.29 12.21
N ASN A 229 -11.83 13.36 10.90
CA ASN A 229 -12.80 12.57 10.17
C ASN A 229 -12.30 11.13 9.97
N SER A 230 -13.22 10.18 10.07
CA SER A 230 -12.95 8.79 9.69
C SER A 230 -12.65 8.67 8.20
N TYR A 231 -11.74 7.77 7.83
CA TYR A 231 -11.35 7.57 6.43
C TYR A 231 -11.14 6.08 6.12
N LYS A 232 -10.96 5.75 4.85
CA LYS A 232 -10.64 4.39 4.40
C LYS A 232 -9.29 4.40 3.70
N GLN A 233 -8.43 3.47 4.07
CA GLN A 233 -7.21 3.19 3.32
C GLN A 233 -7.38 1.86 2.58
N PRO A 234 -7.28 1.84 1.25
CA PRO A 234 -7.29 0.61 0.48
C PRO A 234 -6.04 -0.21 0.78
N LEU A 235 -6.18 -1.54 0.74
CA LEU A 235 -5.01 -2.42 0.72
C LEU A 235 -4.25 -2.25 -0.61
N PRO A 236 -2.93 -2.48 -0.65
CA PRO A 236 -2.15 -2.44 -1.88
C PRO A 236 -2.46 -3.68 -2.73
N THR A 237 -3.57 -3.63 -3.48
CA THR A 237 -4.02 -4.74 -4.32
C THR A 237 -2.97 -5.10 -5.37
N ARG A 238 -2.70 -6.39 -5.53
CA ARG A 238 -1.68 -6.91 -6.44
C ARG A 238 -2.28 -7.87 -7.45
N PHE A 239 -1.98 -7.66 -8.72
CA PHE A 239 -2.18 -8.64 -9.77
C PHE A 239 -0.91 -9.48 -9.94
N ILE A 240 -1.07 -10.80 -9.90
CA ILE A 240 0.04 -11.75 -10.00
C ILE A 240 -0.24 -12.69 -11.17
N LEU A 241 0.71 -12.77 -12.10
CA LEU A 241 0.73 -13.73 -13.20
C LEU A 241 2.05 -14.51 -13.11
N SER A 242 1.97 -15.84 -13.11
CA SER A 242 3.17 -16.69 -13.13
C SER A 242 3.01 -17.90 -14.04
N GLY A 243 4.13 -18.35 -14.60
CA GLY A 243 4.20 -19.53 -15.47
C GLY A 243 5.44 -20.36 -15.16
N LEU A 244 5.28 -21.68 -15.13
CA LEU A 244 6.36 -22.65 -14.89
C LEU A 244 6.32 -23.71 -15.97
N TYR A 245 7.45 -23.96 -16.63
CA TYR A 245 7.59 -25.01 -17.64
C TYR A 245 8.67 -26.02 -17.25
N GLY A 246 8.30 -27.31 -17.19
CA GLY A 246 9.18 -28.42 -16.88
C GLY A 246 9.75 -29.07 -18.14
N ILE A 247 11.09 -29.06 -18.26
CA ILE A 247 11.81 -29.54 -19.45
C ILE A 247 12.01 -31.07 -19.45
N HIS A 248 11.74 -31.78 -18.34
CA HIS A 248 11.88 -33.25 -18.22
C HIS A 248 10.65 -33.93 -17.61
N LYS A 249 10.34 -35.16 -18.06
CA LYS A 249 9.32 -36.01 -17.43
C LYS A 249 9.77 -36.37 -16.01
N LYS A 250 8.92 -36.11 -15.01
CA LYS A 250 9.11 -36.66 -13.65
C LYS A 250 9.20 -38.19 -13.75
N THR A 251 10.40 -38.75 -13.64
CA THR A 251 10.61 -40.19 -13.58
C THR A 251 9.94 -40.70 -12.31
N LYS A 252 8.87 -41.48 -12.48
CA LYS A 252 8.24 -42.21 -11.39
C LYS A 252 9.28 -43.24 -10.94
N LYS A 253 9.92 -43.03 -9.78
CA LYS A 253 10.73 -44.10 -9.16
C LYS A 253 9.74 -45.20 -8.77
N GLU A 254 9.67 -46.26 -9.57
CA GLU A 254 9.09 -47.52 -9.15
C GLU A 254 9.98 -48.06 -8.04
N ASN A 255 9.51 -48.00 -6.79
CA ASN A 255 10.04 -48.86 -5.75
C ASN A 255 9.63 -50.30 -6.14
N ARG A 256 10.51 -50.98 -6.86
CA ARG A 256 10.50 -52.44 -6.91
C ARG A 256 10.91 -52.95 -5.54
N LEU A 257 10.00 -53.72 -4.95
CA LEU A 257 10.25 -54.63 -3.85
C LEU A 257 11.50 -55.46 -4.14
N LEU A 258 12.42 -55.50 -3.18
CA LEU A 258 13.15 -56.68 -2.73
C LEU A 258 13.23 -56.61 -1.21
#